data_AF-A0A847B052-F1
#
_entry.id   AF-A0A847B052-F1
#
_cell.length_a   1.000
_cell.length_b   1.000
_cell.length_c   1.000
_cell.angle_alpha   90.00
_cell.angle_beta   90.00
_cell.angle_gamma   90.00
#
_symmetry.space_group_name_H-M   'P 1'
#
loop_
_entity.id
_entity.type
_entity.pdbx_description
1 polymer ?
#
loop_
_entity_poly.entity_id
_entity_poly.type
_entity_poly.pdbx_seq_one_letter_code
_entity_poly.pdbx_strand_id
1 'polypeptide(L)' 'MSLYSYVIMAGGRGVRMGSEIPKPLRKIDGRTMLEYSVSSVRKAGDEKIVVVAGNSEVGAMAC' A
#
# COMPACT_ATOMS: atom_id res chain seq x y z
N MET A 1 4.27 -1.70 -22.54
CA MET A 1 4.32 -2.99 -21.80
C MET A 1 5.59 -2.99 -20.98
N SER A 2 5.49 -2.64 -19.70
CA SER A 2 6.64 -2.66 -18.77
C SER A 2 7.21 -4.08 -18.63
N LEU A 3 8.54 -4.17 -18.49
CA LEU A 3 9.27 -5.41 -18.24
C LEU A 3 9.26 -5.82 -16.76
N TYR A 4 8.81 -4.93 -15.88
CA TYR A 4 8.91 -5.12 -14.44
C TYR A 4 7.51 -5.15 -13.79
N SER A 5 7.41 -5.89 -12.69
CA SER A 5 6.23 -5.94 -11.85
C SER A 5 6.63 -5.67 -10.41
N TYR A 6 5.82 -4.90 -9.71
CA TYR A 6 6.08 -4.49 -8.34
C TYR A 6 5.08 -5.13 -7.40
N VAL A 7 5.58 -5.62 -6.27
CA VAL A 7 4.75 -6.19 -5.21
C VAL A 7 4.96 -5.37 -3.95
N ILE A 8 3.89 -4.73 -3.48
CA ILE A 8 3.88 -3.94 -2.24
C ILE A 8 3.24 -4.80 -1.15
N MET A 9 4.06 -5.20 -0.17
CA MET A 9 3.62 -6.02 0.97
C MET A 9 2.93 -5.13 2.01
N ALA A 10 1.60 -5.07 1.98
CA ALA A 10 0.78 -4.21 2.84
C ALA A 10 -0.07 -5.01 3.87
N GLY A 11 0.17 -6.32 4.03
CA GLY A 11 -0.66 -7.18 4.88
C GLY A 11 -0.29 -7.27 6.37
N GLY A 12 0.63 -6.43 6.84
CA GLY A 12 1.05 -6.44 8.25
C GLY A 12 0.00 -5.84 9.19
N ARG A 13 -0.34 -6.55 10.28
CA ARG A 13 -1.36 -6.14 11.26
C ARG A 13 -1.06 -4.82 12.02
N GLY A 14 0.18 -4.37 12.10
CA GLY A 14 0.50 -3.08 12.75
C GLY A 14 0.23 -3.00 14.25
N VAL A 15 0.27 -4.12 14.99
CA VAL A 15 -0.19 -4.23 16.40
C VAL A 15 0.43 -3.26 17.40
N ARG A 16 1.64 -2.75 17.13
CA ARG A 16 2.31 -1.74 17.97
C ARG A 16 1.74 -0.33 17.83
N MET A 17 0.90 -0.08 16.82
CA MET A 17 0.30 1.24 16.61
C MET A 17 -0.95 1.48 17.44
N GLY A 18 -1.49 0.45 18.11
CA GLY A 18 -2.66 0.58 19.00
C GLY A 18 -3.86 1.27 18.34
N SER A 19 -4.10 0.99 17.05
CA SER A 19 -5.12 1.69 16.25
C SER A 19 -5.90 0.69 15.41
N GLU A 20 -7.21 0.90 15.32
CA GLU A 20 -8.11 0.17 14.42
C GLU A 20 -7.85 0.50 12.93
N ILE A 21 -7.18 1.62 12.64
CA ILE A 21 -6.80 1.95 11.27
C ILE A 21 -5.60 1.10 10.87
N PRO A 22 -5.70 0.26 9.82
CA PRO A 22 -4.59 -0.57 9.36
C PRO A 22 -3.36 0.29 9.04
N LYS A 23 -2.17 -0.20 9.41
CA LYS A 23 -0.90 0.54 9.21
C LYS A 23 -0.75 1.17 7.82
N PRO A 24 -0.97 0.45 6.70
CA PRO A 24 -0.78 1.03 5.36
C PRO A 24 -1.75 2.18 5.06
N LEU A 25 -2.95 2.17 5.65
CA LEU A 25 -3.99 3.18 5.43
C LEU A 25 -3.88 4.38 6.37
N ARG A 26 -2.99 4.33 7.36
CA ARG A 26 -2.80 5.48 8.24
C ARG A 26 -2.15 6.63 7.49
N LYS A 27 -2.72 7.82 7.66
CA LYS A 27 -2.26 9.04 6.99
C LYS A 27 -1.06 9.67 7.69
N ILE A 28 -0.10 10.12 6.89
CA ILE A 28 1.01 11.00 7.25
C ILE A 28 0.94 12.15 6.26
N ASP A 29 0.90 13.40 6.75
CA ASP A 29 0.80 14.59 5.89
C ASP A 29 -0.34 14.50 4.84
N GLY A 30 -1.52 14.07 5.30
CA GLY A 30 -2.73 13.98 4.47
C GLY A 30 -2.81 12.77 3.53
N ARG A 31 -1.73 12.00 3.33
CA ARG A 31 -1.69 10.81 2.45
C ARG A 31 -1.44 9.54 3.24
N THR A 32 -2.04 8.44 2.83
CA THR A 32 -1.79 7.13 3.43
C THR A 32 -0.35 6.68 3.20
N MET A 33 0.22 5.91 4.13
CA MET A 33 1.54 5.30 3.94
C MET A 33 1.60 4.48 2.64
N LEU A 34 0.52 3.78 2.29
CA LEU A 34 0.42 3.00 1.06
C LEU A 34 0.48 3.88 -0.19
N GLU A 35 -0.20 5.04 -0.20
CA GLU A 35 -0.15 5.98 -1.33
C GLU A 35 1.27 6.47 -1.62
N TYR A 36 2.10 6.67 -0.59
CA TYR A 36 3.51 7.02 -0.79
C TYR A 36 4.28 5.91 -1.51
N SER A 37 4.06 4.65 -1.14
CA SER A 37 4.69 3.50 -1.81
C SER A 37 4.22 3.36 -3.26
N VAL A 38 2.91 3.41 -3.50
CA VAL A 38 2.33 3.33 -4.86
C VAL A 38 2.83 4.49 -5.73
N SER A 39 2.84 5.72 -5.20
CA SER A 39 3.31 6.90 -5.94
C SER A 39 4.78 6.79 -6.33
N SER A 40 5.61 6.20 -5.47
CA SER A 40 7.04 6.01 -5.75
C SER A 40 7.25 5.04 -6.91
N VAL A 41 6.51 3.94 -6.94
CA VAL A 41 6.56 2.97 -8.04
C VAL A 41 6.00 3.55 -9.33
N ARG A 42 4.86 4.27 -9.28
CA ARG A 42 4.30 4.93 -10.47
C ARG A 42 5.27 5.93 -11.10
N LYS A 43 6.05 6.66 -10.28
CA LYS A 43 7.11 7.56 -10.77
C LYS A 43 8.27 6.83 -11.46
N ALA A 44 8.48 5.55 -11.16
CA ALA A 44 9.49 4.73 -11.83
C ALA A 44 9.06 4.28 -13.25
N GLY A 45 7.82 4.59 -13.66
CA GLY A 45 7.32 4.32 -15.01
C GLY A 45 6.59 2.98 -15.16
N ASP A 46 6.19 2.35 -14.05
CA ASP A 46 5.71 0.98 -14.06
C ASP A 46 4.19 0.83 -14.08
N GLU A 47 3.73 0.01 -15.02
CA GLU A 47 2.32 -0.19 -15.34
C GLU A 47 1.65 -1.23 -14.42
N LYS A 48 2.42 -2.14 -13.79
CA LYS A 48 1.86 -3.24 -13.00
C LYS A 48 2.34 -3.23 -11.56
N ILE A 49 1.42 -2.87 -10.66
CA ILE A 49 1.62 -2.83 -9.21
C ILE A 49 0.62 -3.78 -8.56
N VAL A 50 1.12 -4.74 -7.79
CA VAL A 50 0.30 -5.65 -6.97
C VAL A 50 0.47 -5.25 -5.51
N VAL A 51 -0.65 -4.97 -4.84
CA VAL A 51 -0.65 -4.71 -3.39
C VAL A 51 -1.17 -5.96 -2.69
N VAL A 52 -0.35 -6.54 -1.83
CA VAL A 52 -0.76 -7.69 -1.01
C VAL A 52 -1.36 -7.16 0.29
N ALA A 53 -2.67 -7.29 0.42
CA ALA A 53 -3.40 -6.95 1.64
C ALA A 53 -3.49 -8.16 2.58
N GLY A 54 -3.56 -7.87 3.88
CA GLY A 54 -3.77 -8.86 4.94
C GLY A 54 -5.26 -8.95 5.28
N ASN A 55 -5.66 -10.03 5.96
CA ASN A 55 -7.05 -10.35 6.27
C ASN A 55 -7.68 -9.47 7.39
N SER A 56 -7.25 -8.23 7.51
CA SER A 56 -7.71 -7.26 8.51
C SER A 56 -8.17 -6.01 7.77
N GLU A 57 -9.41 -6.03 7.29
CA GLU A 57 -10.28 -4.87 7.00
C GLU A 57 -9.73 -3.70 6.15
N VAL A 58 -8.71 -3.92 5.33
CA VAL A 58 -8.31 -2.96 4.31
C VAL A 58 -9.22 -3.18 3.10
N GLY A 59 -10.24 -2.32 2.94
CA GLY A 59 -11.00 -2.22 1.70
C GLY A 59 -10.02 -2.19 0.53
N ALA A 60 -10.09 -3.22 -0.32
CA ALA A 60 -9.19 -3.39 -1.44
C ALA A 60 -9.24 -2.12 -2.31
N MET A 61 -8.18 -1.32 -2.26
CA MET A 61 -8.01 -0.24 -3.21
C MET A 61 -7.50 -0.89 -4.49
N ALA A 62 -8.42 -1.12 -5.43
CA ALA A 62 -8.06 -1.48 -6.79
C ALA A 62 -7.24 -0.30 -7.37
N CYS A 63 -5.95 -0.56 -7.63
CA CYS A 63 -5.09 0.32 -8.40
C CYS A 63 -5.27 0.09 -9.89
#